data_AF-A0A0P9SBD4-F1
#
_entry.id   AF-A0A0P9SBD4-F1
#
_cell.length_a   1.000
_cell.length_b   1.000
_cell.length_c   1.000
_cell.angle_alpha   90.00
_cell.angle_beta   90.00
_cell.angle_gamma   90.00
#
_symmetry.space_group_name_H-M   'P 1'
#
loop_
_entity.id
_entity.type
_entity.pdbx_description
1 polymer ?
#
loop_
_entity_poly.entity_id
_entity_poly.type
_entity_poly.pdbx_seq_one_letter_code
_entity_poly.pdbx_strand_id
1 'polypeptide(L)'
;AWRALEATLSNLQDGRRARFLFLPEGEDPDTLVRSEGTDAFKARINQHAQPLADYFFEQLTKESDPRSLEGKAHMATLAAPLIDKVPGANLRILMRQRLTEITGLTGEAVSQLVQSAPAEAPPSYDPYVDYDAMPDFA
;
A
#
# COMPACT_ATOMS: atom_id res chain seq x y z
N ALA A 1 -3.84 -5.76 6.92
CA ALA A 1 -2.53 -5.08 6.92
C ALA A 1 -2.37 -4.06 5.79
N TRP A 2 -2.87 -4.30 4.57
CA TRP A 2 -2.76 -3.33 3.46
C TRP A 2 -3.28 -1.91 3.78
N ARG A 3 -4.45 -1.80 4.43
CA ARG A 3 -4.99 -0.51 4.87
C ARG A 3 -4.07 0.28 5.81
N ALA A 4 -3.34 -0.41 6.68
CA ALA A 4 -2.37 0.24 7.57
C ALA A 4 -1.16 0.76 6.79
N LEU A 5 -0.73 0.06 5.74
CA LEU A 5 0.29 0.54 4.83
C LEU A 5 -0.16 1.81 4.11
N GLU A 6 -1.36 1.81 3.51
CA GLU A 6 -1.90 2.98 2.81
C GLU A 6 -1.93 4.22 3.70
N ALA A 7 -2.39 4.07 4.95
CA ALA A 7 -2.41 5.15 5.92
C ALA A 7 -1.00 5.61 6.36
N THR A 8 -0.03 4.70 6.36
CA THR A 8 1.36 5.00 6.76
C THR A 8 2.12 5.73 5.65
N LEU A 9 1.87 5.42 4.37
CA LEU A 9 2.57 6.01 3.22
C LEU A 9 2.54 7.54 3.25
N SER A 10 1.36 8.14 3.49
CA SER A 10 1.17 9.60 3.53
C SER A 10 1.94 10.31 4.65
N ASN A 11 2.42 9.57 5.65
CA ASN A 11 3.10 10.11 6.82
C ASN A 11 4.62 9.84 6.83
N LEU A 12 5.12 9.19 5.76
CA LEU A 12 6.47 8.66 5.68
C LEU A 12 7.44 9.69 5.07
N GLN A 13 7.79 10.69 5.89
CA GLN A 13 8.79 11.70 5.54
C GLN A 13 10.21 11.12 5.58
N ASP A 14 11.14 11.81 4.93
CA ASP A 14 12.56 11.44 4.98
C ASP A 14 13.07 11.41 6.43
N GLY A 15 13.85 10.38 6.75
CA GLY A 15 14.32 10.11 8.12
C GLY A 15 13.37 9.26 8.98
N ARG A 16 12.12 9.04 8.55
CA ARG A 16 11.21 8.09 9.21
C ARG A 16 11.36 6.69 8.62
N ARG A 17 11.13 5.68 9.45
CA ARG A 17 11.17 4.27 9.07
C ARG A 17 9.93 3.58 9.61
N ALA A 18 9.28 2.79 8.77
CA ALA A 18 8.17 1.95 9.16
C ALA A 18 8.51 0.49 8.84
N ARG A 19 8.07 -0.42 9.71
CA ARG A 19 8.21 -1.86 9.55
C ARG A 19 6.92 -2.54 9.99
N PHE A 20 6.64 -3.68 9.40
CA PHE A 20 5.51 -4.54 9.75
C PHE A 20 6.03 -5.77 10.46
N LEU A 21 5.50 -6.05 11.66
CA LEU A 21 5.70 -7.32 12.32
C LEU A 21 4.39 -8.11 12.23
N PHE A 22 4.45 -9.28 11.61
CA PHE A 22 3.34 -10.23 11.60
C PHE A 22 3.54 -11.21 12.74
N LEU A 23 2.52 -11.32 13.60
CA LEU A 23 2.52 -12.27 14.70
C LEU A 23 2.00 -13.63 14.22
N PRO A 24 2.31 -14.72 14.94
CA PRO A 24 1.68 -16.02 14.71
C PRO A 24 0.15 -15.93 14.79
N GLU A 25 -0.53 -16.87 14.15
CA GLU A 25 -1.99 -16.89 14.13
C GLU A 25 -2.56 -17.08 15.55
N GLY A 26 -3.56 -16.28 15.90
CA GLY A 26 -4.21 -16.32 17.22
C GLY A 26 -3.44 -15.61 18.34
N GLU A 27 -2.24 -15.09 18.06
CA GLU A 27 -1.42 -14.40 19.05
C GLU A 27 -1.60 -12.87 18.98
N ASP A 28 -1.52 -12.22 20.15
CA ASP A 28 -1.50 -10.76 20.26
C ASP A 28 -0.19 -10.28 20.96
N PRO A 29 0.15 -8.98 20.88
CA PRO A 29 1.40 -8.48 21.44
C PRO A 29 1.52 -8.73 22.95
N ASP A 30 0.41 -8.68 23.69
CA ASP A 30 0.41 -8.85 25.15
C ASP A 30 0.66 -10.32 25.53
N THR A 31 0.01 -11.27 24.86
CA THR A 31 0.20 -12.71 25.07
C THR A 31 1.62 -13.14 24.70
N LEU A 32 2.17 -12.65 23.59
CA LEU A 32 3.57 -12.91 23.25
C LEU A 32 4.51 -12.36 24.31
N VAL A 33 4.40 -11.08 24.67
CA VAL A 33 5.33 -10.48 25.64
C VAL A 33 5.27 -11.23 26.98
N ARG A 34 4.10 -11.73 27.39
CA ARG A 34 3.95 -12.56 28.59
C ARG A 34 4.56 -13.95 28.45
N SER A 35 4.52 -14.56 27.26
CA SER A 35 4.99 -15.92 27.03
C SER A 35 6.51 -16.00 26.78
N GLU A 36 7.07 -15.13 25.94
CA GLU A 36 8.50 -15.13 25.59
C GLU A 36 9.33 -14.09 26.37
N GLY A 37 8.67 -13.14 27.03
CA GLY A 37 9.33 -12.05 27.74
C GLY A 37 9.70 -10.87 26.84
N THR A 38 9.95 -9.72 27.46
CA THR A 38 10.20 -8.46 26.73
C THR A 38 11.43 -8.51 25.81
N ASP A 39 12.51 -9.17 26.24
CA ASP A 39 13.75 -9.19 25.47
C ASP A 39 13.64 -10.09 24.23
N ALA A 40 12.94 -11.21 24.33
CA ALA A 40 12.63 -12.06 23.18
C ALA A 40 11.71 -11.33 22.18
N PHE A 41 10.70 -10.60 22.66
CA PHE A 41 9.83 -9.81 21.79
C PHE A 41 10.58 -8.70 21.06
N LYS A 42 11.53 -8.02 21.72
CA LYS A 42 12.43 -7.05 21.07
C LYS A 42 13.31 -7.73 20.02
N ALA A 43 13.86 -8.90 20.32
CA ALA A 43 14.64 -9.66 19.36
C ALA A 43 13.80 -10.03 18.14
N ARG A 44 12.54 -10.46 18.34
CA ARG A 44 11.57 -10.74 17.28
C ARG A 44 11.30 -9.52 16.41
N ILE A 45 11.06 -8.35 16.99
CA ILE A 45 10.90 -7.10 16.20
C ILE A 45 12.15 -6.86 15.35
N ASN A 46 13.34 -7.00 15.90
CA ASN A 46 14.56 -6.71 15.17
C ASN A 46 14.87 -7.73 14.06
N GLN A 47 14.49 -8.99 14.26
CA GLN A 47 14.79 -10.09 13.33
C GLN A 47 13.72 -10.32 12.28
N HIS A 48 12.45 -10.08 12.61
CA HIS A 48 11.30 -10.46 11.80
C HIS A 48 10.43 -9.29 11.33
N ALA A 49 10.64 -8.06 11.84
CA ALA A 49 9.89 -6.93 11.32
C ALA A 49 10.36 -6.58 9.90
N GLN A 50 9.47 -6.78 8.94
CA GLN A 50 9.69 -6.53 7.53
C GLN A 50 9.65 -5.02 7.24
N PRO A 51 10.62 -4.47 6.50
CA PRO A 51 10.55 -3.09 6.03
C PRO A 51 9.28 -2.80 5.23
N LEU A 52 8.72 -1.59 5.36
CA LEU A 52 7.50 -1.20 4.64
C LEU A 52 7.62 -1.37 3.13
N ALA A 53 8.76 -1.00 2.53
CA ALA A 53 8.97 -1.13 1.09
C ALA A 53 8.98 -2.60 0.63
N ASP A 54 9.57 -3.50 1.41
CA ASP A 54 9.60 -4.93 1.08
C ASP A 54 8.20 -5.53 1.15
N TYR A 55 7.47 -5.22 2.23
CA TYR A 55 6.08 -5.66 2.38
C TYR A 55 5.19 -5.10 1.26
N PHE A 56 5.39 -3.84 0.85
CA PHE A 56 4.67 -3.22 -0.27
C PHE A 56 4.80 -4.03 -1.57
N PHE A 57 6.03 -4.31 -2.00
CA PHE A 57 6.27 -5.04 -3.25
C PHE A 57 5.88 -6.52 -3.18
N GLU A 58 6.01 -7.14 -2.01
CA GLU A 58 5.57 -8.52 -1.80
C GLU A 58 4.05 -8.65 -1.99
N GLN A 59 3.26 -7.72 -1.44
CA GLN A 59 1.81 -7.74 -1.63
C GLN A 59 1.42 -7.51 -3.09
N LEU A 60 2.04 -6.54 -3.76
CA LEU A 60 1.78 -6.31 -5.18
C LEU A 60 2.13 -7.51 -6.05
N THR A 61 3.16 -8.26 -5.69
CA THR A 61 3.55 -9.50 -6.39
C THR A 61 2.53 -10.62 -6.21
N LYS A 62 1.79 -10.64 -5.09
CA LYS A 62 0.69 -11.60 -4.86
C LYS A 62 -0.53 -11.27 -5.69
N GLU A 63 -0.79 -9.99 -5.95
CA GLU A 63 -1.91 -9.53 -6.78
C GLU A 63 -1.59 -9.56 -8.27
N SER A 64 -0.32 -9.36 -8.65
CA SER A 64 0.13 -9.25 -10.04
C SER A 64 1.36 -10.13 -10.30
N ASP A 65 1.29 -11.08 -11.24
CA ASP A 65 2.46 -11.90 -11.59
C ASP A 65 3.53 -11.05 -12.31
N PRO A 66 4.70 -10.79 -11.70
CA PRO A 66 5.73 -9.95 -12.30
C PRO A 66 6.46 -10.65 -13.46
N ARG A 67 6.14 -11.91 -13.77
CA ARG A 67 6.73 -12.65 -14.90
C ARG A 67 6.00 -12.41 -16.21
N SER A 68 4.74 -11.98 -16.18
CA SER A 68 3.96 -11.65 -17.38
C SER A 68 4.01 -10.15 -17.68
N LEU A 69 3.91 -9.77 -18.96
CA LEU A 69 3.83 -8.35 -19.34
C LEU A 69 2.59 -7.68 -18.75
N GLU A 70 1.46 -8.37 -18.77
CA GLU A 70 0.19 -7.89 -18.19
C GLU A 70 0.29 -7.67 -16.68
N GLY A 71 0.93 -8.59 -15.95
CA GLY A 71 1.12 -8.46 -14.51
C GLY A 71 2.11 -7.34 -14.17
N LYS A 72 3.17 -7.13 -14.96
CA LYS A 72 4.06 -5.96 -14.81
C LYS A 72 3.32 -4.64 -15.03
N ALA A 73 2.47 -4.56 -16.06
CA ALA A 73 1.66 -3.37 -16.32
C ALA A 73 0.64 -3.13 -15.20
N HIS A 74 -0.03 -4.18 -14.73
CA HIS A 74 -0.98 -4.09 -13.63
C HIS A 74 -0.30 -3.63 -12.33
N MET A 75 0.86 -4.21 -12.00
CA MET A 75 1.66 -3.80 -10.85
C MET A 75 2.06 -2.33 -10.92
N ALA A 76 2.49 -1.83 -12.09
CA ALA A 76 2.85 -0.43 -12.27
C ALA A 76 1.65 0.49 -12.01
N THR A 77 0.48 0.15 -12.54
CA THR A 77 -0.77 0.90 -12.35
C THR A 77 -1.19 0.97 -10.89
N LEU A 78 -1.03 -0.11 -10.12
CA LEU A 78 -1.36 -0.15 -8.70
C LEU A 78 -0.31 0.59 -7.85
N ALA A 79 0.97 0.39 -8.14
CA ALA A 79 2.07 0.89 -7.33
C ALA A 79 2.29 2.39 -7.48
N ALA A 80 2.21 2.91 -8.71
CA ALA A 80 2.55 4.30 -9.02
C ALA A 80 1.77 5.34 -8.17
N PRO A 81 0.42 5.28 -8.06
CA PRO A 81 -0.32 6.24 -7.23
C PRO A 81 -0.03 6.11 -5.73
N LEU A 82 0.32 4.91 -5.25
CA LEU A 82 0.66 4.69 -3.84
C LEU A 82 2.05 5.24 -3.50
N ILE A 83 3.02 5.03 -4.38
CA ILE A 83 4.36 5.60 -4.22
C ILE A 83 4.31 7.14 -4.24
N ASP A 84 3.39 7.72 -5.01
CA ASP A 84 3.24 9.18 -5.08
C ASP A 84 2.70 9.81 -3.78
N LYS A 85 1.95 9.05 -2.98
CA LYS A 85 1.48 9.48 -1.66
C LYS A 85 2.63 9.63 -0.65
N VAL A 86 3.81 9.06 -0.90
CA VAL A 86 4.95 9.12 0.03
C VAL A 86 5.55 10.53 0.00
N PRO A 87 5.53 11.31 1.10
CA PRO A 87 6.06 12.67 1.10
C PRO A 87 7.60 12.71 1.05
N GLY A 88 8.28 11.71 1.65
CA GLY A 88 9.74 11.61 1.63
C GLY A 88 10.31 11.46 0.22
N ALA A 89 11.18 12.40 -0.18
CA ALA A 89 11.72 12.45 -1.53
C ALA A 89 12.63 11.26 -1.83
N ASN A 90 13.51 10.90 -0.88
CA ASN A 90 14.47 9.83 -1.08
C ASN A 90 13.77 8.48 -1.16
N LEU A 91 12.83 8.22 -0.25
CA LEU A 91 12.09 6.95 -0.25
C LEU A 91 11.23 6.82 -1.52
N ARG A 92 10.55 7.89 -1.94
CA ARG A 92 9.76 7.90 -3.17
C ARG A 92 10.62 7.59 -4.40
N ILE A 93 11.83 8.17 -4.49
CA ILE A 93 12.78 7.88 -5.57
C ILE A 93 13.20 6.41 -5.57
N LEU A 94 13.59 5.87 -4.40
CA LEU A 94 14.02 4.47 -4.28
C LEU A 94 12.90 3.49 -4.62
N MET A 95 11.66 3.77 -4.19
CA MET A 95 10.50 2.95 -4.54
C MET A 95 10.20 3.00 -6.04
N ARG A 96 10.30 4.17 -6.69
CA ARG A 96 10.16 4.29 -8.15
C ARG A 96 11.24 3.50 -8.89
N GLN A 97 12.49 3.59 -8.45
CA GLN A 97 13.59 2.82 -9.03
C GLN A 97 13.33 1.32 -8.91
N ARG A 98 12.89 0.85 -7.73
CA ARG A 98 12.53 -0.55 -7.53
C ARG A 98 11.38 -1.00 -8.42
N LEU A 99 10.38 -0.15 -8.62
CA LEU A 99 9.27 -0.45 -9.54
C LEU A 99 9.75 -0.57 -10.99
N THR A 100 10.67 0.30 -11.42
CA THR A 100 11.33 0.20 -12.74
C THR A 100 12.11 -1.10 -12.89
N GLU A 101 12.85 -1.55 -11.86
CA GLU A 101 13.57 -2.82 -11.90
C GLU A 101 12.64 -4.03 -12.12
N ILE A 102 11.48 -4.04 -11.46
CA ILE A 102 10.52 -5.16 -11.55
C ILE A 102 9.77 -5.14 -12.89
N THR A 103 9.29 -3.96 -13.29
CA THR A 103 8.38 -3.81 -14.45
C THR A 103 9.11 -3.59 -15.76
N GLY A 104 10.35 -3.11 -15.73
CA GLY A 104 11.09 -2.65 -16.90
C GLY A 104 10.62 -1.32 -17.47
N LEU A 105 9.62 -0.67 -16.86
CA LEU A 105 9.12 0.64 -17.29
C LEU A 105 10.05 1.75 -16.80
N THR A 106 10.37 2.71 -17.68
CA THR A 106 11.18 3.87 -17.30
C THR A 106 10.45 4.72 -16.26
N GLY A 107 11.22 5.48 -15.46
CA GLY A 107 10.64 6.40 -14.46
C GLY A 107 9.69 7.44 -15.06
N GLU A 108 9.91 7.83 -16.32
CA GLU A 108 9.00 8.70 -17.09
C GLU A 108 7.66 8.02 -17.39
N ALA A 109 7.68 6.77 -17.87
CA ALA A 109 6.46 6.00 -18.14
C ALA A 109 5.65 5.78 -16.85
N VAL A 110 6.31 5.47 -15.73
CA VAL A 110 5.66 5.37 -14.41
C VAL A 110 5.03 6.70 -13.99
N SER A 111 5.67 7.83 -14.29
CA SER A 111 5.14 9.16 -13.96
C SER A 111 3.92 9.53 -14.81
N GLN A 112 3.91 9.14 -16.09
CA GLN A 112 2.76 9.31 -16.98
C GLN A 112 1.55 8.48 -16.55
N LEU A 113 1.76 7.28 -15.98
CA LEU A 113 0.68 6.46 -15.42
C LEU A 113 -0.04 7.16 -14.26
N VAL A 114 0.68 7.88 -13.40
CA VAL A 114 0.07 8.67 -12.32
C VAL A 114 -0.78 9.81 -12.88
N GLN A 115 -0.31 10.48 -13.94
CA GLN A 115 -1.03 11.59 -14.57
C GLN A 115 -2.25 11.14 -15.37
N SER A 116 -2.24 9.90 -15.86
CA SER A 116 -3.32 9.31 -16.66
C SER A 116 -4.32 8.50 -15.84
N ALA A 117 -4.04 8.26 -14.54
CA ALA A 117 -4.96 7.58 -13.65
C ALA A 117 -6.23 8.44 -13.51
N PRO A 118 -7.44 7.88 -13.70
CA PRO A 118 -8.67 8.62 -13.49
C PRO A 118 -8.69 9.09 -12.03
N ALA A 119 -8.74 10.41 -11.82
CA ALA A 119 -9.03 10.98 -10.52
C ALA A 119 -10.31 10.30 -10.01
N GLU A 120 -10.23 9.66 -8.85
CA GLU A 120 -11.37 9.04 -8.19
C GLU A 120 -12.49 10.09 -8.13
N ALA A 121 -13.46 9.95 -9.04
CA ALA A 121 -14.56 10.91 -9.13
C ALA A 121 -15.31 10.82 -7.81
N PRO A 122 -15.54 11.94 -7.10
CA PRO A 122 -16.39 11.90 -5.92
C PRO A 122 -17.74 11.30 -6.34
N PRO A 123 -18.36 10.42 -5.53
CA PRO A 123 -19.69 9.93 -5.82
C PRO A 123 -20.56 11.16 -6.08
N SER A 124 -21.17 11.23 -7.27
CA SER A 124 -22.10 12.26 -7.64
C SER A 124 -23.28 12.16 -6.67
N TYR A 125 -23.21 12.94 -5.59
CA TYR A 125 -24.36 13.18 -4.73
C TYR A 125 -25.34 13.97 -5.58
N ASP A 126 -26.44 13.33 -5.97
CA ASP A 126 -27.58 14.00 -6.59
C ASP A 126 -28.51 14.48 -5.46
N PRO A 127 -28.49 15.76 -5.09
CA PRO A 127 -29.37 16.29 -4.05
C PRO A 127 -30.85 16.38 -4.50
N TYR A 128 -31.19 15.98 -5.74
CA TYR A 128 -32.53 16.05 -6.31
C TYR A 128 -33.18 14.67 -6.52
N VAL A 129 -32.87 13.67 -5.68
CA VAL A 129 -33.78 12.53 -5.55
C VAL A 129 -35.04 13.03 -4.83
N ASP A 130 -36.02 13.44 -5.63
CA ASP A 130 -37.35 13.81 -5.20
C ASP A 130 -38.07 12.55 -4.65
N TYR A 131 -38.04 12.39 -3.33
CA TYR A 131 -38.68 11.27 -2.64
C TYR A 131 -40.22 11.34 -2.69
N ASP A 132 -40.81 12.45 -3.18
CA ASP A 132 -42.27 12.60 -3.34
C ASP A 132 -42.81 11.99 -4.64
N ALA A 133 -41.94 11.48 -5.53
CA ALA A 133 -42.33 10.86 -6.81
C ALA A 133 -42.38 9.31 -6.77
N MET A 134 -42.34 8.69 -5.59
CA MET A 134 -42.59 7.25 -5.47
C MET A 134 -44.09 6.97 -5.62
N PRO A 135 -44.55 6.21 -6.63
CA PRO A 135 -45.92 5.71 -6.62
C PRO A 135 -46.08 4.75 -5.44
N ASP A 136 -47.07 5.01 -4.59
CA ASP A 136 -47.53 4.05 -3.59
C ASP A 136 -47.86 2.74 -4.29
N PHE A 137 -47.02 1.72 -4.10
CA PHE A 137 -47.38 0.35 -4.45
C PHE A 137 -48.43 -0.11 -3.45
N ALA A 138 -49.69 -0.05 -3.89
CA ALA A 138 -50.84 -0.70 -3.24
C ALA A 138 -50.80 -2.23 -3.43
#